data_AF-A0A849PUN5-F1
#
_entry.id   AF-A0A849PUN5-F1
#
_cell.length_a   1.000
_cell.length_b   1.000
_cell.length_c   1.000
_cell.angle_alpha   90.00
_cell.angle_beta   90.00
_cell.angle_gamma   90.00
#
_symmetry.space_group_name_H-M   'P 1'
#
loop_
_entity.id
_entity.type
_entity.pdbx_description
1 polymer ?
#
loop_
_entity_poly.entity_id
_entity_poly.type
_entity_poly.pdbx_seq_one_letter_code
_entity_poly.pdbx_strand_id
1 'polypeptide(L)'
;MYSLDTLKVSYKRKKGDINRRLDNFKSIFNRSDRFIFKELCFCLLTPQSKARTCDKAIEKLYSSMLLFNGTEKDISDKIRDIRFRNNKTQYIILARDLFTESKTKKITIKKTIQKYEKDIPALRLWLIENIKGMGMKEASHFLRNIGKGKDIAILDRHILRNLKRYEIIDSIPKTITPKRYIEIENCVRKLSEDTKIPMDALDLLFWSEETGEIFK
;
A
#
# COMPACT_ATOMS: atom_id res chain seq x y z
N MET A 1 -15.76 -20.28 17.43
CA MET A 1 -16.13 -18.86 17.61
C MET A 1 -14.86 -18.04 17.43
N TYR A 2 -14.85 -17.03 16.55
CA TYR A 2 -13.68 -16.17 16.40
C TYR A 2 -13.59 -15.28 17.63
N SER A 3 -12.45 -15.29 18.32
CA SER A 3 -12.18 -14.45 19.48
C SER A 3 -10.83 -13.76 19.35
N LEU A 4 -10.59 -12.71 20.14
CA LEU A 4 -9.28 -12.05 20.19
C LEU A 4 -8.16 -13.02 20.59
N ASP A 5 -8.46 -14.08 21.35
CA ASP A 5 -7.48 -15.12 21.67
C ASP A 5 -7.12 -15.96 20.44
N THR A 6 -8.10 -16.33 19.61
CA THR A 6 -7.83 -17.03 18.35
C THR A 6 -7.00 -16.16 17.40
N LEU A 7 -7.23 -14.85 17.38
CA LEU A 7 -6.42 -13.89 16.62
C LEU A 7 -4.97 -13.85 17.10
N LYS A 8 -4.76 -13.77 18.42
CA LYS A 8 -3.42 -13.79 19.04
C LYS A 8 -2.67 -15.09 18.73
N VAL A 9 -3.36 -16.24 18.75
CA VAL A 9 -2.78 -17.54 18.37
C VAL A 9 -2.40 -17.56 16.88
N SER A 10 -3.28 -17.08 16.00
CA SER A 10 -3.00 -16.96 14.56
C SER A 10 -1.77 -16.09 14.30
N TYR A 11 -1.70 -14.93 14.96
CA TYR A 11 -0.55 -14.05 14.89
C TYR A 11 0.73 -14.73 15.38
N LYS A 12 0.70 -15.39 16.56
CA LYS A 12 1.88 -16.07 17.12
C LYS A 12 2.47 -17.09 16.13
N ARG A 13 1.62 -17.83 15.41
CA ARG A 13 2.05 -18.80 14.38
C ARG A 13 2.75 -18.16 13.18
N LYS A 14 2.30 -16.97 12.76
CA LYS A 14 2.82 -16.27 11.56
C LYS A 14 3.80 -15.14 11.88
N LYS A 15 4.05 -14.84 13.17
CA LYS A 15 4.81 -13.68 13.65
C LYS A 15 6.19 -13.58 13.03
N GLY A 16 6.89 -14.71 12.88
CA GLY A 16 8.23 -14.74 12.27
C GLY A 16 8.23 -14.23 10.82
N ASP A 17 7.32 -14.75 10.00
CA ASP A 17 7.22 -14.37 8.58
C ASP A 17 6.67 -12.95 8.41
N ILE A 18 5.70 -12.55 9.24
CA ILE A 18 5.18 -11.18 9.28
C ILE A 18 6.30 -10.20 9.63
N ASN A 19 7.06 -10.45 10.70
CA ASN A 19 8.16 -9.58 11.10
C ASN A 19 9.23 -9.48 10.02
N ARG A 20 9.63 -10.61 9.41
CA ARG A 20 10.56 -10.63 8.29
C ARG A 20 10.06 -9.74 7.14
N ARG A 21 8.76 -9.78 6.85
CA ARG A 21 8.17 -8.95 5.81
C ARG A 21 8.12 -7.47 6.18
N LEU A 22 7.79 -7.14 7.43
CA LEU A 22 7.83 -5.76 7.92
C LEU A 22 9.25 -5.19 7.91
N ASP A 23 10.26 -5.98 8.26
CA ASP A 23 11.67 -5.56 8.21
C ASP A 23 12.13 -5.34 6.76
N ASN A 24 11.68 -6.18 5.83
CA ASN A 24 11.87 -5.92 4.40
C ASN A 24 11.29 -4.56 4.00
N PHE A 25 10.07 -4.22 4.41
CA PHE A 25 9.48 -2.90 4.11
C PHE A 25 10.27 -1.74 4.70
N LYS A 26 10.73 -1.84 5.95
CA LYS A 26 11.59 -0.83 6.58
C LYS A 26 12.87 -0.57 5.77
N SER A 27 13.45 -1.62 5.19
CA SER A 27 14.66 -1.50 4.36
C SER A 27 14.44 -0.79 3.03
N ILE A 28 13.19 -0.73 2.52
CA ILE A 28 12.88 -0.15 1.21
C ILE A 28 13.20 1.34 1.16
N PHE A 29 12.96 2.07 2.24
CA PHE A 29 13.25 3.52 2.27
C PHE A 29 14.76 3.82 2.17
N ASN A 30 15.63 2.86 2.48
CA ASN A 30 17.08 2.98 2.31
C ASN A 30 17.53 2.76 0.85
N ARG A 31 16.64 2.27 -0.03
CA ARG A 31 16.92 2.10 -1.46
C ARG A 31 16.83 3.43 -2.21
N SER A 32 17.09 3.44 -3.51
CA SER A 32 17.05 4.66 -4.31
C SER A 32 15.65 5.23 -4.48
N ASP A 33 15.53 6.53 -4.79
CA ASP A 33 14.27 7.17 -5.18
C ASP A 33 13.53 6.42 -6.28
N ARG A 34 14.29 5.89 -7.27
CA ARG A 34 13.72 5.03 -8.32
C ARG A 34 13.03 3.79 -7.77
N PHE A 35 13.60 3.17 -6.73
CA PHE A 35 13.00 1.99 -6.10
C PHE A 35 11.75 2.36 -5.30
N ILE A 36 11.74 3.50 -4.60
CA ILE A 36 10.55 3.99 -3.91
C ILE A 36 9.45 4.36 -4.92
N PHE A 37 9.81 4.98 -6.04
CA PHE A 37 8.88 5.28 -7.11
C PHE A 37 8.29 4.01 -7.75
N LYS A 38 9.07 2.94 -7.87
CA LYS A 38 8.57 1.61 -8.28
C LYS A 38 7.48 1.11 -7.32
N GLU A 39 7.65 1.26 -6.01
CA GLU A 39 6.63 0.89 -5.01
C GLU A 39 5.35 1.74 -5.12
N LEU A 40 5.49 3.04 -5.40
CA LEU A 40 4.36 3.91 -5.69
C LEU A 40 3.59 3.42 -6.92
N CYS A 41 4.30 3.13 -8.02
CA CYS A 41 3.70 2.64 -9.26
C CYS A 41 2.99 1.30 -9.05
N PHE A 42 3.55 0.40 -8.24
CA PHE A 42 2.86 -0.82 -7.84
C PHE A 42 1.49 -0.53 -7.21
N CYS A 43 1.42 0.41 -6.26
CA CYS A 43 0.17 0.78 -5.61
C CYS A 43 -0.82 1.47 -6.55
N LEU A 44 -0.36 2.18 -7.59
CA LEU A 44 -1.24 2.70 -8.65
C LEU A 44 -1.80 1.59 -9.56
N LEU A 45 -1.12 0.44 -9.67
CA LEU A 45 -1.59 -0.69 -10.47
C LEU A 45 -2.56 -1.62 -9.74
N THR A 46 -2.52 -1.69 -8.40
CA THR A 46 -3.30 -2.65 -7.61
C THR A 46 -4.83 -2.41 -7.57
N PRO A 47 -5.38 -1.20 -7.75
CA PRO A 47 -6.83 -1.00 -7.73
C PRO A 47 -7.54 -1.93 -8.73
N GLN A 48 -8.43 -2.78 -8.20
CA GLN A 48 -9.19 -3.75 -8.97
C GLN A 48 -8.31 -4.67 -9.86
N SER A 49 -7.13 -5.05 -9.37
CA SER A 49 -6.20 -5.93 -10.07
C SER A 49 -5.53 -6.89 -9.08
N LYS A 50 -5.09 -8.05 -9.56
CA LYS A 50 -4.43 -9.05 -8.71
C LYS A 50 -3.02 -8.57 -8.37
N ALA A 51 -2.68 -8.52 -7.08
CA ALA A 51 -1.40 -8.00 -6.60
C ALA A 51 -0.19 -8.67 -7.29
N ARG A 52 -0.21 -10.00 -7.47
CA ARG A 52 0.83 -10.75 -8.20
C ARG A 52 0.97 -10.37 -9.67
N THR A 53 -0.13 -10.04 -10.36
CA THR A 53 -0.07 -9.58 -11.75
C THR A 53 0.53 -8.18 -11.83
N CYS A 54 0.13 -7.29 -10.91
CA CYS A 54 0.69 -5.94 -10.78
C CYS A 54 2.20 -5.98 -10.49
N ASP A 55 2.63 -6.84 -9.57
CA ASP A 55 4.04 -7.02 -9.19
C ASP A 55 4.89 -7.44 -10.40
N LYS A 56 4.47 -8.50 -11.12
CA LYS A 56 5.13 -8.95 -12.35
C LYS A 56 5.21 -7.85 -13.40
N ALA A 57 4.15 -7.04 -13.56
CA ALA A 57 4.12 -5.93 -14.50
C ALA A 57 5.11 -4.82 -14.11
N ILE A 58 5.17 -4.46 -12.82
CA ILE A 58 6.10 -3.45 -12.30
C ILE A 58 7.55 -3.89 -12.40
N GLU A 59 7.86 -5.16 -12.13
CA GLU A 59 9.22 -5.67 -12.31
C GLU A 59 9.68 -5.55 -13.76
N LYS A 60 8.80 -5.88 -14.72
CA LYS A 60 9.08 -5.70 -16.16
C LYS A 60 9.33 -4.23 -16.50
N LEU A 61 8.45 -3.33 -16.07
CA LEU A 61 8.59 -1.89 -16.33
C LEU A 61 9.84 -1.29 -15.68
N TYR A 62 10.21 -1.74 -14.47
CA TYR A 62 11.38 -1.26 -13.75
C TYR A 62 12.69 -1.74 -14.39
N SER A 63 12.78 -3.04 -14.69
CA SER A 63 13.97 -3.64 -15.31
C SER A 63 14.23 -3.13 -16.73
N SER A 64 13.19 -2.80 -17.48
CA SER A 64 13.31 -2.19 -18.82
C SER A 64 13.35 -0.66 -18.79
N MET A 65 13.53 -0.03 -17.62
CA MET A 65 13.58 1.42 -17.42
C MET A 65 12.32 2.22 -17.81
N LEU A 66 11.24 1.56 -18.25
CA LEU A 66 10.03 2.20 -18.76
C LEU A 66 9.27 2.99 -17.70
N LEU A 67 9.41 2.67 -16.41
CA LEU A 67 8.91 3.53 -15.32
C LEU A 67 9.54 4.93 -15.34
N PHE A 68 10.72 5.10 -15.93
CA PHE A 68 11.50 6.33 -15.87
C PHE A 68 11.59 7.06 -17.21
N ASN A 69 11.55 6.33 -18.33
CA ASN A 69 11.70 6.91 -19.66
C ASN A 69 10.67 6.40 -20.69
N GLY A 70 9.78 5.48 -20.31
CA GLY A 70 8.79 4.92 -21.22
C GLY A 70 7.70 5.93 -21.59
N THR A 71 7.25 5.87 -22.83
CA THR A 71 6.06 6.60 -23.29
C THR A 71 4.78 5.94 -22.75
N GLU A 72 3.64 6.62 -22.89
CA GLU A 72 2.35 6.02 -22.57
C GLU A 72 2.13 4.69 -23.30
N LYS A 73 2.50 4.62 -24.59
CA LYS A 73 2.36 3.41 -25.39
C LYS A 73 3.24 2.28 -24.83
N ASP A 74 4.51 2.57 -24.54
CA ASP A 74 5.45 1.56 -24.01
C ASP A 74 4.95 0.96 -22.70
N ILE A 75 4.46 1.81 -21.79
CA ILE A 75 3.96 1.36 -20.49
C ILE A 75 2.67 0.55 -20.69
N SER A 76 1.70 1.08 -21.44
CA SER A 76 0.41 0.42 -21.69
C SER A 76 0.58 -0.96 -22.33
N ASP A 77 1.52 -1.10 -23.26
CA ASP A 77 1.83 -2.36 -23.94
C ASP A 77 2.45 -3.40 -23.01
N LYS A 78 3.19 -2.98 -21.97
CA LYS A 78 3.77 -3.90 -20.98
C LYS A 78 2.80 -4.31 -19.87
N ILE A 79 1.69 -3.59 -19.70
CA ILE A 79 0.70 -3.87 -18.65
C ILE A 79 -0.66 -4.34 -19.20
N ARG A 80 -0.66 -5.02 -20.36
CA ARG A 80 -1.88 -5.48 -21.05
C ARG A 80 -2.84 -6.29 -20.19
N ASP A 81 -2.31 -7.07 -19.25
CA ASP A 81 -3.08 -7.92 -18.32
C ASP A 81 -3.65 -7.15 -17.12
N ILE A 82 -3.36 -5.84 -17.01
CA ILE A 82 -3.85 -4.98 -15.94
C ILE A 82 -5.14 -4.29 -16.38
N ARG A 83 -6.19 -4.45 -15.57
CA ARG A 83 -7.46 -3.74 -15.79
C ARG A 83 -7.27 -2.23 -15.70
N PHE A 84 -7.98 -1.50 -16.56
CA PHE A 84 -7.90 -0.05 -16.69
C PHE A 84 -6.49 0.45 -17.04
N ARG A 85 -5.74 -0.32 -17.86
CA ARG A 85 -4.35 -0.01 -18.21
C ARG A 85 -4.14 1.42 -18.70
N ASN A 86 -5.02 1.96 -19.54
CA ASN A 86 -4.84 3.30 -20.10
C ASN A 86 -4.82 4.38 -19.00
N ASN A 87 -5.80 4.34 -18.08
CA ASN A 87 -5.85 5.27 -16.94
C ASN A 87 -4.63 5.08 -16.03
N LYS A 88 -4.26 3.82 -15.73
CA LYS A 88 -3.12 3.51 -14.86
C LYS A 88 -1.78 3.93 -15.45
N THR A 89 -1.62 3.79 -16.76
CA THR A 89 -0.47 4.32 -17.51
C THR A 89 -0.39 5.83 -17.33
N GLN A 90 -1.49 6.57 -17.57
CA GLN A 90 -1.51 8.02 -17.37
C GLN A 90 -1.17 8.41 -15.94
N TYR A 91 -1.66 7.66 -14.94
CA TYR A 91 -1.33 7.92 -13.53
C TYR A 91 0.16 7.73 -13.24
N ILE A 92 0.80 6.71 -13.82
CA ILE A 92 2.25 6.51 -13.71
C ILE A 92 3.02 7.68 -14.34
N ILE A 93 2.61 8.14 -15.52
CA ILE A 93 3.25 9.29 -16.20
C ILE A 93 3.12 10.56 -15.36
N LEU A 94 1.91 10.89 -14.90
CA LEU A 94 1.68 12.08 -14.06
C LEU A 94 2.48 12.01 -12.74
N ALA A 95 2.53 10.85 -12.10
CA ALA A 95 3.34 10.65 -10.90
C ALA A 95 4.84 10.79 -11.20
N ARG A 96 5.31 10.28 -12.35
CA ARG A 96 6.70 10.43 -12.78
C ARG A 96 7.07 11.89 -12.96
N ASP A 97 6.22 12.65 -13.63
CA ASP A 97 6.45 14.06 -13.91
C ASP A 97 6.47 14.86 -12.61
N LEU A 98 5.54 14.59 -11.68
CA LEU A 98 5.50 15.20 -10.35
C LEU A 98 6.80 15.04 -9.56
N PHE A 99 7.42 13.86 -9.62
CA PHE A 99 8.63 13.56 -8.85
C PHE A 99 9.93 13.75 -9.63
N THR A 100 9.89 14.15 -10.90
CA THR A 100 11.10 14.37 -11.71
C THR A 100 11.56 15.81 -11.57
N GLU A 101 12.77 16.00 -11.05
CA GLU A 101 13.35 17.33 -10.93
C GLU A 101 13.69 17.92 -12.30
N SER A 102 13.24 19.15 -12.59
CA SER A 102 13.36 19.78 -13.91
C SER A 102 14.80 19.91 -14.41
N LYS A 103 15.76 20.16 -13.51
CA LYS A 103 17.18 20.38 -13.83
C LYS A 103 17.94 19.06 -14.07
N THR A 104 17.86 18.13 -13.12
CA THR A 104 18.64 16.89 -13.17
C THR A 104 17.94 15.77 -13.93
N LYS A 105 16.64 15.91 -14.20
CA LYS A 105 15.77 14.86 -14.77
C LYS A 105 15.78 13.58 -13.94
N LYS A 106 16.11 13.67 -12.65
CA LYS A 106 16.11 12.55 -11.70
C LYS A 106 14.82 12.54 -10.89
N ILE A 107 14.35 11.35 -10.53
CA ILE A 107 13.25 11.19 -9.59
C ILE A 107 13.75 11.50 -8.18
N THR A 108 13.00 12.34 -7.45
CA THR A 108 13.31 12.81 -6.09
C THR A 108 12.09 12.68 -5.16
N ILE A 109 11.53 11.47 -5.05
CA ILE A 109 10.34 11.19 -4.22
C ILE A 109 10.63 11.26 -2.71
N LYS A 110 11.84 10.89 -2.28
CA LYS A 110 12.23 10.91 -0.86
C LYS A 110 12.13 12.29 -0.26
N LYS A 111 12.53 13.32 -1.02
CA LYS A 111 12.47 14.72 -0.58
C LYS A 111 11.07 15.12 -0.13
N THR A 112 10.04 14.63 -0.81
CA THR A 112 8.65 14.86 -0.41
C THR A 112 8.30 14.06 0.84
N ILE A 113 8.62 12.76 0.87
CA ILE A 113 8.31 11.89 2.02
C ILE A 113 8.96 12.41 3.32
N GLN A 114 10.21 12.87 3.24
CA GLN A 114 10.96 13.38 4.40
C GLN A 114 10.37 14.66 5.01
N LYS A 115 9.68 15.49 4.23
CA LYS A 115 8.97 16.67 4.76
C LYS A 115 7.90 16.31 5.79
N TYR A 116 7.35 15.10 5.70
CA TYR A 116 6.27 14.62 6.54
C TYR A 116 6.72 13.45 7.45
N GLU A 117 8.01 13.28 7.68
CA GLU A 117 8.53 12.12 8.42
C GLU A 117 7.95 11.98 9.84
N LYS A 118 7.53 13.10 10.44
CA LYS A 118 6.90 13.16 11.76
C LYS A 118 5.36 13.04 11.73
N ASP A 119 4.74 13.07 10.55
CA ASP A 119 3.28 13.06 10.38
C ASP A 119 2.88 12.25 9.14
N ILE A 120 2.88 10.93 9.30
CA ILE A 120 2.50 9.97 8.26
C ILE A 120 1.03 10.13 7.81
N PRO A 121 0.06 10.37 8.71
CA PRO A 121 -1.30 10.73 8.29
C PRO A 121 -1.35 11.95 7.36
N ALA A 122 -0.60 13.02 7.63
CA ALA A 122 -0.53 14.17 6.73
C ALA A 122 0.13 13.83 5.38
N LEU A 123 1.20 13.02 5.39
CA LEU A 123 1.80 12.52 4.15
C LEU A 123 0.78 11.74 3.30
N ARG A 124 -0.04 10.90 3.94
CA ARG A 124 -1.09 10.14 3.25
C ARG A 124 -2.08 11.08 2.55
N LEU A 125 -2.54 12.13 3.22
CA LEU A 125 -3.44 13.11 2.62
C LEU A 125 -2.79 13.86 1.46
N TRP A 126 -1.52 14.26 1.61
CA TRP A 126 -0.76 14.89 0.53
C TRP A 126 -0.68 13.99 -0.71
N LEU A 127 -0.40 12.69 -0.53
CA LEU A 127 -0.34 11.73 -1.63
C LEU A 127 -1.68 11.61 -2.37
N ILE A 128 -2.80 11.62 -1.65
CA ILE A 128 -4.16 11.52 -2.22
C ILE A 128 -4.49 12.76 -3.05
N GLU A 129 -4.15 13.93 -2.55
CA GLU A 129 -4.43 15.21 -3.21
C GLU A 129 -3.58 15.40 -4.48
N ASN A 130 -2.32 14.95 -4.44
CA ASN A 130 -1.33 15.28 -5.48
C ASN A 130 -1.09 14.16 -6.50
N ILE A 131 -1.50 12.91 -6.21
CA ILE A 131 -1.24 11.78 -7.09
C ILE A 131 -2.56 11.21 -7.61
N LYS A 132 -2.82 11.43 -8.90
CA LYS A 132 -3.99 10.90 -9.58
C LYS A 132 -4.03 9.37 -9.50
N GLY A 133 -5.19 8.82 -9.14
CA GLY A 133 -5.39 7.39 -8.96
C GLY A 133 -5.07 6.87 -7.56
N MET A 134 -4.66 7.73 -6.63
CA MET A 134 -4.41 7.37 -5.24
C MET A 134 -5.64 7.65 -4.36
N GLY A 135 -6.16 6.62 -3.69
CA GLY A 135 -7.15 6.75 -2.62
C GLY A 135 -6.54 6.52 -1.24
N MET A 136 -7.36 6.58 -0.19
CA MET A 136 -6.93 6.32 1.20
C MET A 136 -6.20 4.98 1.34
N LYS A 137 -6.78 3.93 0.74
CA LYS A 137 -6.23 2.57 0.78
C LYS A 137 -4.91 2.47 0.05
N GLU A 138 -4.84 2.98 -1.18
CA GLU A 138 -3.61 2.92 -2.00
C GLU A 138 -2.47 3.75 -1.40
N ALA A 139 -2.77 4.92 -0.84
CA ALA A 139 -1.77 5.75 -0.17
C ALA A 139 -1.24 5.06 1.10
N SER A 140 -2.13 4.50 1.94
CA SER A 140 -1.71 3.69 3.08
C SER A 140 -0.87 2.48 2.66
N HIS A 141 -1.26 1.83 1.57
CA HIS A 141 -0.56 0.67 1.02
C HIS A 141 0.86 1.01 0.60
N PHE A 142 1.04 2.10 -0.14
CA PHE A 142 2.34 2.61 -0.53
C PHE A 142 3.21 2.93 0.69
N LEU A 143 2.66 3.68 1.65
CA LEU A 143 3.38 4.10 2.85
C LEU A 143 3.83 2.90 3.70
N ARG A 144 2.98 1.88 3.86
CA ARG A 144 3.40 0.65 4.53
C ARG A 144 4.53 -0.03 3.78
N ASN A 145 4.43 -0.18 2.46
CA ASN A 145 5.43 -0.91 1.66
C ASN A 145 6.83 -0.25 1.70
N ILE A 146 6.91 1.03 2.04
CA ILE A 146 8.18 1.75 2.26
C ILE A 146 8.56 1.87 3.74
N GLY A 147 7.90 1.14 4.64
CA GLY A 147 8.22 1.09 6.06
C GLY A 147 7.59 2.19 6.93
N LYS A 148 6.65 2.97 6.38
CA LYS A 148 5.93 4.06 7.05
C LYS A 148 4.46 3.68 7.32
N GLY A 149 4.22 2.45 7.78
CA GLY A 149 2.87 1.89 7.96
C GLY A 149 2.38 1.77 9.40
N LYS A 150 3.19 2.11 10.41
CA LYS A 150 2.88 1.80 11.82
C LYS A 150 1.62 2.50 12.35
N ASP A 151 1.35 3.70 11.85
CA ASP A 151 0.32 4.60 12.41
C ASP A 151 -0.97 4.66 11.56
N ILE A 152 -1.02 3.89 10.47
CA ILE A 152 -2.09 3.92 9.47
C ILE A 152 -2.56 2.51 9.11
N ALA A 153 -3.84 2.37 8.78
CA ALA A 153 -4.45 1.12 8.32
C ALA A 153 -4.58 1.12 6.79
N ILE A 154 -4.50 -0.09 6.21
CA ILE A 154 -4.85 -0.37 4.81
C ILE A 154 -6.23 -1.04 4.84
N LEU A 155 -7.30 -0.34 4.48
CA LEU A 155 -8.66 -0.86 4.59
C LEU A 155 -9.14 -1.38 3.23
N ASP A 156 -8.73 -2.60 2.90
CA ASP A 156 -9.25 -3.31 1.74
C ASP A 156 -10.35 -4.32 2.11
N ARG A 157 -10.87 -5.04 1.10
CA ARG A 157 -11.94 -6.02 1.30
C ARG A 157 -11.57 -7.16 2.26
N HIS A 158 -10.32 -7.60 2.29
CA HIS A 158 -9.81 -8.69 3.13
C HIS A 158 -9.72 -8.21 4.58
N ILE A 159 -9.20 -7.01 4.80
CA ILE A 159 -9.15 -6.38 6.12
C ILE A 159 -10.56 -6.15 6.67
N LEU A 160 -11.46 -5.55 5.88
CA LEU A 160 -12.84 -5.29 6.30
C LEU A 160 -13.62 -6.56 6.62
N ARG A 161 -13.41 -7.65 5.88
CA ARG A 161 -14.01 -8.96 6.19
C ARG A 161 -13.53 -9.52 7.52
N ASN A 162 -12.23 -9.41 7.81
CA ASN A 162 -11.69 -9.86 9.08
C ASN A 162 -12.17 -8.98 10.25
N LEU A 163 -12.21 -7.66 10.08
CA LEU A 163 -12.79 -6.77 11.10
C LEU A 163 -14.24 -7.13 11.42
N LYS A 164 -15.05 -7.45 10.40
CA LYS A 164 -16.42 -7.95 10.62
C LYS A 164 -16.44 -9.33 11.31
N ARG A 165 -15.57 -10.25 10.89
CA ARG A 165 -15.46 -11.62 11.44
C ARG A 165 -15.12 -11.62 12.93
N TYR A 166 -14.29 -10.68 13.37
CA TYR A 166 -13.92 -10.47 14.78
C TYR A 166 -14.82 -9.45 15.50
N GLU A 167 -15.95 -9.07 14.89
CA GLU A 167 -16.96 -8.16 15.48
C GLU A 167 -16.39 -6.78 15.88
N ILE A 168 -15.34 -6.34 15.19
CA ILE A 168 -14.72 -5.03 15.37
C ILE A 168 -15.52 -3.93 14.65
N ILE A 169 -16.23 -4.31 13.59
CA ILE A 169 -17.22 -3.48 12.90
C ILE A 169 -18.51 -4.29 12.69
N ASP A 170 -19.66 -3.65 12.84
CA ASP A 170 -20.97 -4.32 12.71
C ASP A 170 -21.24 -4.78 11.28
N SER A 171 -20.81 -3.98 10.30
CA SER A 171 -21.03 -4.25 8.89
C SER A 171 -19.92 -3.70 8.01
N ILE A 172 -19.73 -4.35 6.85
CA ILE A 172 -18.81 -3.87 5.82
C ILE A 172 -19.52 -2.73 5.07
N PRO A 173 -18.98 -1.50 5.09
CA PRO A 173 -19.60 -0.38 4.41
C PRO A 173 -19.62 -0.60 2.89
N LYS A 174 -20.73 -0.24 2.23
CA LYS A 174 -20.84 -0.27 0.76
C LYS A 174 -19.89 0.71 0.08
N THR A 175 -19.71 1.88 0.70
CA THR A 175 -18.82 2.96 0.24
C THR A 175 -18.01 3.47 1.44
N ILE A 176 -16.73 3.78 1.22
CA ILE A 176 -15.84 4.27 2.28
C ILE A 176 -15.44 5.70 1.94
N THR A 177 -16.09 6.65 2.60
CA THR A 177 -15.67 8.06 2.58
C THR A 177 -14.38 8.23 3.38
N PRO A 178 -13.61 9.32 3.18
CA PRO A 178 -12.41 9.59 3.99
C PRO A 178 -12.71 9.59 5.50
N LYS A 179 -13.82 10.22 5.92
CA LYS A 179 -14.26 10.21 7.32
C LYS A 179 -14.49 8.78 7.82
N ARG A 180 -15.23 7.96 7.07
CA ARG A 180 -15.50 6.57 7.45
C ARG A 180 -14.22 5.72 7.46
N TYR A 181 -13.26 6.00 6.58
CA TYR A 181 -11.96 5.35 6.58
C TYR A 181 -11.22 5.58 7.90
N ILE A 182 -11.17 6.83 8.37
CA ILE A 182 -10.52 7.18 9.64
C ILE A 182 -11.24 6.56 10.83
N GLU A 183 -12.57 6.53 10.84
CA GLU A 183 -13.35 5.85 11.88
C GLU A 183 -12.97 4.36 12.00
N ILE A 184 -12.93 3.65 10.88
CA ILE A 184 -12.55 2.22 10.87
C ILE A 184 -11.07 2.03 11.21
N GLU A 185 -10.19 2.93 10.75
CA GLU A 185 -8.77 2.92 11.13
C GLU A 185 -8.58 3.07 12.65
N ASN A 186 -9.38 3.90 13.32
CA ASN A 186 -9.37 4.02 14.77
C ASN A 186 -9.83 2.71 15.46
N CYS A 187 -10.78 1.98 14.88
CA CYS A 187 -11.13 0.65 15.36
C CYS A 187 -9.96 -0.34 15.22
N VAL A 188 -9.22 -0.30 14.11
CA VAL A 188 -8.00 -1.11 13.92
C VAL A 188 -6.93 -0.73 14.95
N ARG A 189 -6.77 0.56 15.26
CA ARG A 189 -5.82 1.04 16.27
C ARG A 189 -6.17 0.50 17.65
N LYS A 190 -7.44 0.60 18.05
CA LYS A 190 -7.93 0.02 19.31
C LYS A 190 -7.71 -1.50 19.35
N LEU A 191 -8.02 -2.21 18.27
CA LEU A 191 -7.75 -3.64 18.16
C LEU A 191 -6.25 -3.96 18.36
N SER A 192 -5.37 -3.17 17.75
CA SER A 192 -3.91 -3.28 17.92
C SER A 192 -3.50 -3.09 19.39
N GLU A 193 -4.06 -2.10 20.07
CA GLU A 193 -3.81 -1.82 21.49
C GLU A 193 -4.30 -2.95 22.41
N ASP A 194 -5.49 -3.49 22.16
CA ASP A 194 -6.11 -4.56 22.96
C ASP A 194 -5.40 -5.91 22.77
N THR A 195 -4.93 -6.18 21.54
CA THR A 195 -4.26 -7.45 21.20
C THR A 195 -2.74 -7.40 21.35
N LYS A 196 -2.16 -6.20 21.47
CA LYS A 196 -0.71 -5.94 21.38
C LYS A 196 -0.09 -6.41 20.05
N ILE A 197 -0.89 -6.45 18.98
CA ILE A 197 -0.44 -6.76 17.62
C ILE A 197 -0.35 -5.45 16.85
N PRO A 198 0.84 -5.06 16.34
CA PRO A 198 0.98 -3.82 15.57
C PRO A 198 0.01 -3.72 14.40
N MET A 199 -0.47 -2.50 14.07
CA MET A 199 -1.41 -2.28 12.97
C MET A 199 -0.90 -2.79 11.62
N ASP A 200 0.38 -2.58 11.32
CA ASP A 200 1.03 -3.06 10.09
C ASP A 200 1.18 -4.59 10.05
N ALA A 201 1.27 -5.24 11.22
CA ALA A 201 1.20 -6.70 11.36
C ALA A 201 -0.22 -7.25 11.20
N LEU A 202 -1.25 -6.55 11.72
CA LEU A 202 -2.65 -6.92 11.53
C LEU A 202 -3.04 -6.95 10.05
N ASP A 203 -2.55 -5.99 9.25
CA ASP A 203 -2.75 -6.01 7.81
C ASP A 203 -2.24 -7.29 7.16
N LEU A 204 -0.96 -7.63 7.40
CA LEU A 204 -0.36 -8.85 6.83
C LEU A 204 -1.02 -10.12 7.34
N LEU A 205 -1.43 -10.13 8.61
CA LEU A 205 -2.13 -11.25 9.22
C LEU A 205 -3.46 -11.51 8.53
N PHE A 206 -4.35 -10.51 8.49
CA PHE A 206 -5.67 -10.62 7.88
C PHE A 206 -5.61 -10.90 6.38
N TRP A 207 -4.66 -10.28 5.68
CA TRP A 207 -4.41 -10.60 4.28
C TRP A 207 -4.04 -12.08 4.10
N SER A 208 -3.12 -12.58 4.92
CA SER A 208 -2.67 -13.98 4.84
C SER A 208 -3.73 -15.00 5.26
N GLU A 209 -4.70 -14.62 6.09
CA GLU A 209 -5.83 -15.48 6.45
C GLU A 209 -6.80 -15.67 5.29
N GLU A 210 -6.92 -14.67 4.41
CA GLU A 210 -7.81 -14.73 3.24
C GLU A 210 -7.13 -15.29 1.99
N THR A 211 -5.79 -15.16 1.89
CA THR A 211 -5.05 -15.49 0.67
C THR A 211 -4.08 -16.67 0.83
N GLY A 212 -3.77 -17.06 2.07
CA GLY A 212 -2.76 -18.07 2.36
C GLY A 212 -1.31 -17.58 2.21
N GLU A 213 -1.08 -16.31 1.83
CA GLU A 213 0.26 -15.76 1.61
C GLU A 213 0.50 -14.45 2.38
N ILE A 214 1.73 -14.25 2.84
CA ILE A 214 2.21 -12.95 3.33
C ILE A 214 2.91 -12.27 2.14
N PHE A 215 2.24 -11.29 1.54
CA PHE A 215 2.73 -10.61 0.34
C PHE A 215 3.04 -9.13 0.60
N LYS A 216 2.41 -8.20 -0.11
CA LYS A 216 2.56 -6.76 0.07
C LYS A 216 1.29 -6.05 -0.32
#